data_AF-A0A2D9C6Q9-F1
#
_entry.id   AF-A0A2D9C6Q9-F1
#
_cell.length_a   1.000
_cell.length_b   1.000
_cell.length_c   1.000
_cell.angle_alpha   90.00
_cell.angle_beta   90.00
_cell.angle_gamma   90.00
#
_symmetry.space_group_name_H-M   'P 1'
#
loop_
_entity.id
_entity.type
_entity.pdbx_description
1 polymer ?
#
loop_
_entity_poly.entity_id
_entity_poly.type
_entity_poly.pdbx_seq_one_letter_code
_entity_poly.pdbx_strand_id
1 'polypeptide(L)'
;MAEYDDTNRGAAFTPFPTQQMILQGKMNVEGNDYKIVLVKDSTKDGRNIVEVYQKMAVLFDNDKKGNDAAPDYSGPVGEDKRIAGWRRMKDGKPYMSFQVSDKQAGGQQQQQTSSVPDISFDDEIPPF
;
A
#
# COMPACT_ATOMS: atom_id res chain seq x y z
N MET A 1 0.64 32.75 -9.86
CA MET A 1 0.08 31.78 -8.90
C MET A 1 0.51 30.42 -9.40
N ALA A 2 1.28 29.65 -8.63
CA ALA A 2 1.66 28.30 -9.03
C ALA A 2 0.40 27.42 -8.98
N GLU A 3 0.08 26.77 -10.08
CA GLU A 3 -1.03 25.83 -10.20
C GLU A 3 -0.78 24.66 -9.25
N TYR A 4 -1.74 24.37 -8.38
CA TYR A 4 -1.62 23.31 -7.37
C TYR A 4 -1.80 21.95 -8.07
N ASP A 5 -0.71 21.22 -8.29
CA ASP A 5 -0.74 19.87 -8.85
C ASP A 5 -1.11 18.85 -7.77
N ASP A 6 -2.30 18.26 -7.91
CA ASP A 6 -2.86 17.23 -7.02
C ASP A 6 -2.85 15.81 -7.62
N THR A 7 -2.14 15.60 -8.74
CA THR A 7 -2.20 14.33 -9.49
C THR A 7 -1.39 13.18 -8.86
N ASN A 8 -0.50 13.49 -7.90
CA ASN A 8 0.44 12.54 -7.31
C ASN A 8 0.33 12.42 -5.78
N ARG A 9 -0.89 12.52 -5.25
CA ARG A 9 -1.17 12.45 -3.82
C ARG A 9 -2.29 11.46 -3.53
N GLY A 10 -2.31 10.93 -2.31
CA GLY A 10 -3.37 10.02 -1.89
C GLY A 10 -3.42 9.83 -0.39
N ALA A 11 -4.43 9.11 0.08
CA ALA A 11 -4.52 8.67 1.46
C ALA A 11 -5.22 7.31 1.57
N ALA A 12 -4.81 6.51 2.54
CA ALA A 12 -5.47 5.27 2.91
C ALA A 12 -5.98 5.38 4.35
N PHE A 13 -7.20 4.91 4.57
CA PHE A 13 -7.90 4.94 5.85
C PHE A 13 -8.14 3.53 6.35
N THR A 14 -8.53 3.41 7.62
CA THR A 14 -9.02 2.14 8.16
C THR A 14 -10.14 1.59 7.27
N PRO A 15 -10.10 0.30 6.88
CA PRO A 15 -11.16 -0.31 6.07
C PRO A 15 -12.54 -0.18 6.71
N PHE A 16 -13.58 -0.19 5.89
CA PHE A 16 -14.94 -0.32 6.41
C PHE A 16 -15.13 -1.70 7.06
N PRO A 17 -16.02 -1.85 8.05
CA PRO A 17 -16.31 -3.15 8.66
C PRO A 17 -16.81 -4.21 7.67
N THR A 18 -17.37 -3.78 6.53
CA THR A 18 -17.86 -4.65 5.45
C THR A 18 -16.73 -5.17 4.56
N GLN A 19 -15.58 -4.49 4.54
CA GLN A 19 -14.44 -4.82 3.72
C GLN A 19 -13.51 -5.80 4.44
N GLN A 20 -13.28 -6.95 3.83
CA GLN A 20 -12.36 -7.95 4.37
C GLN A 20 -11.57 -8.62 3.25
N MET A 21 -10.24 -8.67 3.39
CA MET A 21 -9.40 -9.49 2.53
C MET A 21 -9.76 -10.97 2.73
N ILE A 22 -10.01 -11.67 1.62
CA ILE A 22 -10.42 -13.07 1.64
C ILE A 22 -9.44 -14.00 0.94
N LEU A 23 -8.77 -13.55 -0.12
CA LEU A 23 -7.83 -14.38 -0.90
C LEU A 23 -6.68 -13.53 -1.45
N GLN A 24 -5.57 -14.19 -1.80
CA GLN A 24 -4.48 -13.61 -2.58
C GLN A 24 -3.98 -14.60 -3.63
N GLY A 25 -3.37 -14.10 -4.71
CA GLY A 25 -2.84 -14.96 -5.76
C GLY A 25 -2.10 -14.22 -6.86
N LYS A 26 -1.97 -14.90 -8.00
CA LYS A 26 -1.43 -14.35 -9.25
C LYS A 26 -2.49 -14.44 -10.35
N MET A 27 -2.54 -13.45 -11.22
CA MET A 27 -3.43 -13.40 -12.37
C MET A 27 -2.65 -12.93 -13.59
N ASN A 28 -2.75 -13.67 -14.70
CA ASN A 28 -2.17 -13.26 -15.97
C ASN A 28 -3.23 -12.54 -16.80
N VAL A 29 -2.93 -11.34 -17.30
CA VAL A 29 -3.79 -10.61 -18.25
C VAL A 29 -2.93 -10.21 -19.44
N GLU A 30 -3.24 -10.78 -20.60
CA GLU A 30 -2.53 -10.51 -21.86
C GLU A 30 -1.01 -10.71 -21.76
N GLY A 31 -0.57 -11.75 -21.03
CA GLY A 31 0.84 -12.06 -20.85
C GLY A 31 1.51 -11.31 -19.70
N ASN A 32 0.82 -10.39 -19.03
CA ASN A 32 1.33 -9.66 -17.87
C ASN A 32 0.87 -10.34 -16.57
N ASP A 33 1.82 -10.76 -15.73
CA ASP A 33 1.53 -11.36 -14.43
C ASP A 33 1.33 -10.30 -13.34
N TYR A 34 0.17 -10.32 -12.71
CA TYR A 34 -0.19 -9.44 -11.60
C TYR A 34 -0.31 -10.24 -10.30
N LYS A 35 0.23 -9.70 -9.21
CA LYS A 35 -0.12 -10.18 -7.86
C LYS A 35 -1.42 -9.51 -7.45
N ILE A 36 -2.40 -10.29 -7.02
CA ILE A 36 -3.73 -9.81 -6.68
C ILE A 36 -4.16 -10.17 -5.26
N VAL A 37 -5.05 -9.36 -4.72
CA VAL A 37 -5.79 -9.60 -3.48
C VAL A 37 -7.29 -9.48 -3.79
N LEU A 38 -8.09 -10.41 -3.27
CA LEU A 38 -9.54 -10.34 -3.34
C LEU A 38 -10.07 -9.86 -1.99
N VAL A 39 -10.93 -8.85 -2.03
CA VAL A 39 -11.59 -8.27 -0.88
C VAL A 39 -13.09 -8.45 -1.06
N LYS A 40 -13.76 -9.06 -0.08
CA LYS A 40 -15.22 -9.04 -0.05
C LYS A 40 -15.68 -7.68 0.48
N ASP A 41 -16.77 -7.17 -0.07
CA ASP A 41 -17.47 -6.00 0.43
C ASP A 41 -18.99 -6.16 0.19
N SER A 42 -19.78 -5.24 0.73
CA SER A 42 -21.21 -5.13 0.48
C SER A 42 -21.54 -3.74 -0.07
N THR A 43 -22.28 -3.69 -1.17
CA THR A 43 -22.79 -2.43 -1.71
C THR A 43 -23.85 -1.81 -0.78
N LYS A 44 -24.19 -0.55 -1.02
CA LYS A 44 -25.21 0.17 -0.21
C LYS A 44 -26.60 -0.49 -0.25
N ASP A 45 -26.92 -1.19 -1.34
CA ASP A 45 -28.13 -1.98 -1.54
C ASP A 45 -28.05 -3.41 -0.99
N GLY A 46 -26.95 -3.77 -0.31
CA GLY A 46 -26.79 -5.03 0.41
C GLY A 46 -26.30 -6.20 -0.45
N ARG A 47 -25.80 -5.94 -1.66
CA ARG A 47 -25.24 -6.99 -2.52
C ARG A 47 -23.80 -7.29 -2.13
N ASN A 48 -23.51 -8.57 -1.93
CA ASN A 48 -22.13 -9.02 -1.75
C ASN A 48 -21.36 -8.88 -3.07
N ILE A 49 -20.17 -8.29 -2.98
CA ILE A 49 -19.24 -8.13 -4.09
C ILE A 49 -17.86 -8.64 -3.69
N VAL A 50 -17.05 -8.98 -4.70
CA VAL A 50 -15.64 -9.29 -4.55
C VAL A 50 -14.85 -8.35 -5.43
N GLU A 51 -14.05 -7.51 -4.80
CA GLU A 51 -13.15 -6.57 -5.46
C GLU A 51 -11.78 -7.22 -5.66
N VAL A 52 -11.17 -6.99 -6.82
CA VAL A 52 -9.83 -7.51 -7.15
C VAL A 52 -8.87 -6.33 -7.19
N TYR A 53 -7.90 -6.31 -6.27
CA TYR A 53 -6.84 -5.31 -6.22
C TYR A 53 -5.53 -5.89 -6.73
N GLN A 54 -4.80 -5.11 -7.52
CA GLN A 54 -3.44 -5.45 -7.91
C GLN A 54 -2.41 -4.81 -6.99
N LYS A 55 -1.28 -5.50 -6.77
CA LYS A 55 -0.15 -4.94 -6.05
C LYS A 55 0.49 -3.80 -6.86
N MET A 56 0.31 -2.57 -6.41
CA MET A 56 0.87 -1.36 -7.05
C MET A 56 2.30 -1.02 -6.60
N ALA A 57 2.63 -1.27 -5.33
CA ALA A 57 3.90 -0.85 -4.73
C ALA A 57 4.31 -1.76 -3.55
N VAL A 58 5.53 -1.56 -3.04
CA VAL A 58 5.97 -2.06 -1.73
C VAL A 58 6.46 -0.87 -0.92
N LEU A 59 6.07 -0.80 0.35
CA LEU A 59 6.54 0.19 1.29
C LEU A 59 7.50 -0.47 2.28
N PHE A 60 8.63 0.18 2.54
CA PHE A 60 9.62 -0.20 3.53
C PHE A 60 9.64 0.87 4.63
N ASP A 61 9.78 0.44 5.90
CA ASP A 61 9.96 1.35 7.03
C ASP A 61 11.24 2.19 6.84
N ASN A 62 11.17 3.49 7.14
CA ASN A 62 12.32 4.38 7.16
C ASN A 62 12.74 4.71 8.60
N ASP A 63 14.03 4.74 8.86
CA ASP A 63 14.56 5.42 10.05
C ASP A 63 14.53 6.93 9.84
N LYS A 64 13.68 7.62 10.61
CA LYS A 64 13.47 9.07 10.50
C LYS A 64 14.65 9.87 11.06
N LYS A 65 15.56 9.28 11.84
CA LYS A 65 16.74 9.95 12.44
C LYS A 65 16.43 11.31 13.08
N GLY A 66 15.25 11.43 13.72
CA GLY A 66 14.77 12.67 14.35
C GLY A 66 14.17 13.71 13.40
N ASN A 67 14.05 13.45 12.10
CA ASN A 67 13.33 14.30 11.17
C ASN A 67 11.85 13.90 11.08
N ASP A 68 11.00 14.59 11.83
CA ASP A 68 9.56 14.31 11.82
C ASP A 68 8.87 14.55 10.47
N ALA A 69 9.45 15.41 9.62
CA ALA A 69 8.95 15.66 8.27
C ALA A 69 9.31 14.52 7.29
N ALA A 70 10.29 13.67 7.63
CA ALA A 70 10.63 12.51 6.81
C ALA A 70 9.47 11.50 6.75
N PRO A 71 9.28 10.80 5.62
CA PRO A 71 8.25 9.78 5.51
C PRO A 71 8.53 8.60 6.42
N ASP A 72 7.49 8.05 7.04
CA ASP A 72 7.57 6.79 7.80
C ASP A 72 7.88 5.60 6.89
N TYR A 73 7.35 5.63 5.66
CA TYR A 73 7.48 4.56 4.70
C TYR A 73 7.90 5.07 3.34
N SER A 74 8.68 4.29 2.59
CA SER A 74 8.92 4.61 1.19
C SER A 74 9.16 3.38 0.34
N GLY A 75 9.00 3.50 -0.97
CA GLY A 75 9.39 2.43 -1.88
C GLY A 75 9.06 2.70 -3.35
N PRO A 76 9.37 1.75 -4.23
CA PRO A 76 9.17 1.91 -5.67
C PRO A 76 7.70 1.74 -6.07
N VAL A 77 7.28 2.49 -7.08
CA VAL A 77 6.01 2.30 -7.81
C VAL A 77 6.37 2.14 -9.29
N GLY A 78 6.10 0.98 -9.87
CA GLY A 78 6.58 0.68 -11.23
C GLY A 78 8.11 0.80 -11.34
N GLU A 79 8.58 1.24 -12.50
CA GLU A 79 10.02 1.32 -12.83
C GLU A 79 10.64 2.68 -12.50
N ASP A 80 9.88 3.76 -12.71
CA ASP A 80 10.35 5.14 -12.75
C ASP A 80 9.88 6.00 -11.57
N LYS A 81 8.96 5.48 -10.73
CA LYS A 81 8.35 6.26 -9.64
C LYS A 81 8.69 5.73 -8.25
N ARG A 82 8.52 6.61 -7.28
CA ARG A 82 8.66 6.35 -5.85
C ARG A 82 7.42 6.84 -5.13
N ILE A 83 7.00 6.10 -4.11
CA ILE A 83 5.99 6.53 -3.15
C ILE A 83 6.64 6.80 -1.79
N ALA A 84 6.19 7.87 -1.15
CA ALA A 84 6.47 8.20 0.25
C ALA A 84 5.16 8.16 1.03
N GLY A 85 5.17 7.55 2.21
CA GLY A 85 4.02 7.41 3.10
C GLY A 85 4.31 8.01 4.47
N TRP A 86 3.38 8.80 5.00
CA TRP A 86 3.42 9.33 6.36
C TRP A 86 2.23 8.82 7.15
N ARG A 87 2.48 8.28 8.35
CA ARG A 87 1.42 7.98 9.30
C ARG A 87 0.91 9.28 9.89
N ARG A 88 -0.41 9.42 9.91
CA ARG A 88 -1.09 10.62 10.36
C ARG A 88 -2.27 10.23 11.25
N MET A 89 -2.73 11.21 12.01
CA MET A 89 -3.94 11.12 12.82
C MET A 89 -4.86 12.27 12.43
N LYS A 90 -6.15 11.96 12.21
CA LYS A 90 -7.20 12.96 12.02
C LYS A 90 -8.42 12.52 12.80
N ASP A 91 -8.97 13.42 13.63
CA ASP A 91 -10.15 13.15 14.46
C ASP A 91 -10.02 11.86 15.28
N GLY A 92 -8.81 11.61 15.81
CA GLY A 92 -8.50 10.40 16.59
C GLY A 92 -8.36 9.11 15.77
N LYS A 93 -8.50 9.16 14.45
CA LYS A 93 -8.38 8.00 13.56
C LYS A 93 -7.05 8.00 12.82
N PRO A 94 -6.30 6.88 12.81
CA PRO A 94 -5.09 6.77 12.04
C PRO A 94 -5.41 6.71 10.55
N TYR A 95 -4.57 7.35 9.76
CA TYR A 95 -4.58 7.22 8.30
C TYR A 95 -3.14 7.36 7.78
N MET A 96 -2.93 6.92 6.55
CA MET A 96 -1.65 7.10 5.86
C MET A 96 -1.86 8.11 4.73
N SER A 97 -1.01 9.13 4.64
CA SER A 97 -0.96 10.02 3.47
C SER A 97 0.19 9.61 2.56
N PHE A 98 0.01 9.75 1.25
CA PHE A 98 1.00 9.38 0.23
C PHE A 98 1.34 10.54 -0.69
N GLN A 99 2.58 10.53 -1.16
CA GLN A 99 3.02 11.33 -2.29
C GLN A 99 3.82 10.44 -3.24
N VAL A 100 3.53 10.54 -4.53
CA VAL A 100 4.28 9.90 -5.60
C VAL A 100 5.21 10.93 -6.24
N SER A 101 6.42 10.53 -6.57
CA SER A 101 7.38 11.36 -7.30
C SER A 101 8.19 10.50 -8.25
N ASP A 102 8.83 11.12 -9.24
CA ASP A 102 9.80 10.40 -10.06
C ASP A 102 11.01 9.99 -9.23
N LYS A 103 11.63 8.88 -9.62
CA LYS A 103 12.85 8.37 -9.00
C LYS A 103 14.01 9.28 -9.38
N GLN A 104 14.56 10.01 -8.41
CA GLN A 104 15.75 10.81 -8.64
C GLN A 104 16.94 9.90 -9.01
N ALA A 105 17.55 10.15 -10.17
CA ALA A 105 18.78 9.51 -10.60
C ALA A 105 19.96 10.04 -9.75
N GLY A 106 20.19 9.49 -8.56
CA GLY A 106 21.32 9.94 -7.74
C GLY A 106 21.42 9.51 -6.28
N GLY A 107 20.46 8.73 -5.74
CA GLY A 107 20.55 8.23 -4.37
C GLY A 107 20.84 6.74 -4.32
N GLN A 108 22.08 6.34 -4.01
CA GLN A 108 22.39 4.98 -3.56
C GLN A 108 21.57 4.70 -2.29
N GLN A 109 20.45 3.99 -2.43
CA GLN A 109 19.84 3.33 -1.28
C GLN A 109 20.53 1.99 -1.10
N GLN A 110 21.29 1.92 -0.02
CA GLN A 110 21.85 0.71 0.54
C GLN A 110 20.81 -0.40 0.51
N GLN A 111 21.10 -1.46 -0.24
CA GLN A 111 20.39 -2.72 -0.16
C GLN A 111 20.51 -3.23 1.28
N GLN A 112 19.45 -3.04 2.06
CA GLN A 112 19.28 -3.79 3.30
C GLN A 112 18.79 -5.18 2.88
N THR A 113 19.68 -6.16 3.01
CA THR A 113 19.36 -7.57 2.90
C THR A 113 18.40 -7.95 4.04
N SER A 114 17.10 -7.86 3.78
CA SER A 114 16.08 -8.36 4.72
C SER A 114 16.04 -9.88 4.65
N SER A 115 16.60 -10.53 5.67
CA SER A 115 16.23 -11.89 6.05
C SER A 115 14.71 -11.92 6.27
N VAL A 116 14.01 -12.86 5.64
CA VAL A 116 12.57 -13.07 5.80
C VAL A 116 12.30 -13.39 7.28
N PRO A 117 11.55 -12.57 8.03
CA PRO A 117 11.09 -12.98 9.35
C PRO A 117 10.02 -14.05 9.18
N ASP A 118 10.12 -15.11 9.99
CA ASP A 118 9.13 -16.17 10.12
C ASP A 118 7.84 -15.53 10.65
N ILE A 119 6.82 -15.41 9.80
CA ILE A 119 5.51 -14.92 10.21
C ILE A 119 4.71 -16.13 10.65
N SER A 120 4.74 -16.44 11.95
CA SER A 120 3.84 -17.42 12.56
C SER A 120 2.41 -16.85 12.57
N PHE A 121 1.67 -17.08 11.50
CA PHE A 121 0.21 -16.95 11.49
C PHE A 121 -0.38 -18.23 12.07
N ASP A 122 -0.37 -18.34 13.39
CA ASP A 122 -1.30 -19.22 14.10
C ASP A 122 -2.67 -18.51 14.09
N ASP A 123 -3.39 -18.62 12.97
CA ASP A 123 -4.83 -18.39 12.96
C ASP A 123 -5.49 -19.25 11.88
N GLU A 124 -6.04 -20.35 12.37
CA GLU A 124 -7.04 -21.27 11.83
C GLU A 124 -7.71 -20.80 10.52
N ILE A 125 -7.40 -21.50 9.42
CA ILE A 125 -8.15 -21.39 8.15
C ILE A 125 -9.48 -22.14 8.34
N PRO A 126 -10.65 -21.47 8.32
CA PRO A 126 -11.91 -22.20 8.34
C PRO A 126 -12.12 -22.93 6.99
N PRO A 127 -12.63 -24.18 7.00
CA PRO A 127 -12.97 -24.88 5.77
C PRO A 127 -14.15 -24.20 5.06
N PHE A 128 -14.14 -24.28 3.73
CA PHE A 128 -15.18 -23.78 2.83
C PHE A 128 -16.57 -24.36 3.13
#